data_AF-A0A7M4ETF7-F1
#
_entry.id   AF-A0A7M4ETF7-F1
#
_cell.length_a   1.000
_cell.length_b   1.000
_cell.length_c   1.000
_cell.angle_alpha   90.00
_cell.angle_beta   90.00
_cell.angle_gamma   90.00
#
_symmetry.space_group_name_H-M   'P 1'
#
loop_
_entity.id
_entity.type
_entity.pdbx_description
1 polymer ?
#
loop_
_entity_poly.entity_id
_entity_poly.type
_entity_poly.pdbx_seq_one_letter_code
_entity_poly.pdbx_strand_id
1 'polypeptide(L)'
;RTKTVIELAQASELLHLSHTSFFFLSTSPAGSYAVGYAMYYFTYDPWIGKLLYLEDFYIMETYRGKNHNSLIQNPSIEYYVRRGASDLSTEEGWHLFKFDKETLLRMATE
;
A
#
# COMPACT_ATOMS: atom_id res chain seq x y z
N ARG A 1 13.85 -10.09 12.66
CA ARG A 1 13.18 -8.88 12.13
C ARG A 1 12.06 -9.22 11.15
N THR A 2 12.22 -10.19 10.26
CA THR A 2 11.14 -10.70 9.37
C THR A 2 10.04 -11.46 10.09
N LYS A 3 10.35 -12.14 11.22
CA LYS A 3 9.37 -12.88 12.03
C LYS A 3 8.22 -12.01 12.55
N THR A 4 8.51 -10.79 13.01
CA THR A 4 7.50 -9.88 13.57
C THR A 4 6.49 -9.41 12.52
N VAL A 5 6.91 -9.28 11.25
CA VAL A 5 6.04 -8.87 10.15
C VAL A 5 5.06 -9.98 9.78
N ILE A 6 5.51 -11.25 9.81
CA ILE A 6 4.67 -12.42 9.51
C ILE A 6 3.66 -12.66 10.63
N GLU A 7 4.06 -12.56 11.90
CA GLU A 7 3.16 -12.75 13.04
C GLU A 7 2.02 -11.71 13.07
N LEU A 8 2.31 -10.46 12.70
CA LEU A 8 1.29 -9.40 12.67
C LEU A 8 0.34 -9.54 11.46
N ALA A 9 0.81 -10.08 10.34
CA ALA A 9 -0.05 -10.45 9.21
C ALA A 9 -0.97 -11.64 9.54
N GLN A 10 -0.49 -12.61 10.33
CA GLN A 10 -1.36 -13.68 10.86
C GLN A 10 -2.39 -13.16 11.87
N ALA A 11 -2.03 -12.14 12.68
CA ALA A 11 -2.95 -11.54 13.64
C ALA A 11 -4.09 -10.73 12.99
N SER A 12 -3.84 -10.08 11.83
CA SER A 12 -4.90 -9.39 11.08
C SER A 12 -5.91 -10.35 10.45
N GLU A 13 -5.46 -11.54 10.03
CA GLU A 13 -6.31 -12.59 9.45
C GLU A 13 -7.37 -13.12 10.43
N LEU A 14 -7.12 -13.00 11.74
CA LEU A 14 -8.05 -13.41 12.81
C LEU A 14 -9.16 -12.39 13.12
N LEU A 15 -9.04 -11.14 12.67
CA LEU A 15 -9.92 -10.04 13.11
C LEU A 15 -10.97 -9.60 12.08
N HIS A 16 -11.00 -10.18 10.87
CA HIS A 16 -11.99 -9.83 9.83
C HIS A 16 -12.18 -8.31 9.60
N LEU A 17 -11.13 -7.51 9.79
CA LEU A 17 -11.15 -6.08 9.49
C LEU A 17 -10.84 -5.89 8.00
N SER A 18 -11.79 -5.31 7.25
CA SER A 18 -11.65 -5.11 5.79
C SER A 18 -10.53 -4.15 5.39
N HIS A 19 -10.05 -3.32 6.32
CA HIS A 19 -8.91 -2.42 6.13
C HIS A 19 -7.99 -2.54 7.34
N THR A 20 -6.85 -3.20 7.15
CA THR A 20 -5.81 -3.29 8.18
C THR A 20 -4.75 -2.25 7.93
N SER A 21 -4.64 -1.31 8.87
CA SER A 21 -3.55 -0.33 8.94
C SER A 21 -2.43 -0.89 9.81
N PHE A 22 -1.21 -0.87 9.31
CA PHE A 22 0.00 -1.24 10.03
C PHE A 22 0.82 0.01 10.37
N PHE A 23 1.25 0.14 11.61
CA PHE A 23 2.12 1.24 12.04
C PHE A 23 3.57 0.77 12.20
N PHE A 24 4.49 1.51 11.59
CA PHE A 24 5.92 1.31 11.85
C PHE A 24 6.27 2.04 13.14
N LEU A 25 6.82 1.32 14.12
CA LEU A 25 7.22 1.88 15.41
C LEU A 25 8.74 2.04 15.49
N SER A 26 9.19 3.17 16.03
CA SER A 26 10.57 3.36 16.47
C SER A 26 10.61 3.32 18.00
N THR A 27 11.67 2.71 18.54
CA THR A 27 11.86 2.57 20.00
C THR A 27 12.98 3.50 20.46
N SER A 28 12.71 4.27 21.50
CA SER A 28 13.70 5.11 22.20
C SER A 28 13.67 4.79 23.70
N PRO A 29 14.70 5.17 24.47
CA PRO A 29 14.70 5.00 25.92
C PRO A 29 13.54 5.68 26.65
N ALA A 30 12.92 6.70 26.02
CA ALA A 30 11.77 7.43 26.53
C ALA A 30 10.41 6.84 26.12
N GLY A 31 10.39 5.81 25.27
CA GLY A 31 9.17 5.15 24.78
C GLY A 31 9.21 4.83 23.30
N SER A 32 8.18 4.11 22.85
CA SER A 32 7.93 3.78 21.44
C SER A 32 7.01 4.82 20.82
N TYR A 33 7.31 5.27 19.60
CA TYR A 33 6.44 6.17 18.82
C TYR A 33 6.32 5.70 17.37
N ALA A 34 5.19 6.02 16.74
CA ALA A 34 4.96 5.70 15.34
C ALA A 34 5.80 6.60 14.44
N VAL A 35 6.50 5.97 13.48
CA VAL A 35 7.36 6.64 12.49
C VAL A 35 6.82 6.54 11.07
N GLY A 36 5.71 5.84 10.88
CA GLY A 36 5.07 5.67 9.59
C GLY A 36 3.88 4.71 9.67
N TYR A 37 3.16 4.58 8.57
CA TYR A 37 2.07 3.62 8.42
C TYR A 37 2.01 3.04 7.01
N ALA A 38 1.39 1.88 6.90
CA ALA A 38 1.01 1.24 5.64
C ALA A 38 -0.44 0.74 5.75
N MET A 39 -1.27 1.00 4.76
CA MET A 39 -2.63 0.48 4.67
C MET A 39 -2.69 -0.53 3.54
N TYR A 40 -3.26 -1.69 3.82
CA TYR A 40 -3.44 -2.73 2.81
C TYR A 40 -4.80 -3.39 2.95
N TYR A 41 -5.28 -3.96 1.85
CA TYR A 41 -6.45 -4.83 1.81
C TYR A 41 -6.19 -6.02 0.88
N PHE A 42 -6.89 -7.13 1.13
CA PHE A 42 -6.81 -8.29 0.26
C PHE A 42 -7.69 -8.09 -0.97
N THR A 43 -7.14 -8.40 -2.13
CA THR A 43 -7.85 -8.44 -3.41
C THR A 43 -7.77 -9.83 -4.00
N TYR A 44 -8.44 -10.02 -5.14
CA TYR A 44 -8.46 -11.31 -5.83
C TYR A 44 -8.22 -11.09 -7.32
N ASP A 45 -7.26 -11.83 -7.88
CA ASP A 45 -7.07 -11.97 -9.31
C ASP A 45 -7.61 -13.35 -9.76
N PRO A 46 -8.42 -13.44 -10.82
CA PRO A 46 -9.00 -14.71 -11.26
C PRO A 46 -7.99 -15.81 -11.63
N TRP A 47 -6.77 -15.44 -12.02
CA TRP A 47 -5.73 -16.35 -12.50
C TRP A 47 -4.72 -16.71 -11.41
N ILE A 48 -4.37 -15.74 -10.56
CA ILE A 48 -3.30 -15.84 -9.55
C ILE A 48 -3.88 -16.10 -8.16
N GLY A 49 -5.15 -15.74 -7.91
CA GLY A 49 -5.84 -15.93 -6.64
C GLY A 49 -5.74 -14.73 -5.70
N LYS A 50 -5.62 -14.99 -4.39
CA LYS A 50 -5.59 -13.95 -3.34
C LYS A 50 -4.31 -13.10 -3.45
N LEU A 51 -4.49 -11.79 -3.55
CA LEU A 51 -3.43 -10.80 -3.65
C LEU A 51 -3.49 -9.81 -2.47
N LEU A 52 -2.37 -9.15 -2.19
CA LEU A 52 -2.27 -8.08 -1.20
C LEU A 52 -2.12 -6.74 -1.93
N TYR A 53 -3.10 -5.84 -1.78
CA TYR A 53 -3.05 -4.50 -2.35
C TYR A 53 -2.64 -3.48 -1.30
N LEU A 54 -1.60 -2.70 -1.60
CA LEU A 54 -1.12 -1.61 -0.75
C LEU A 54 -1.84 -0.32 -1.17
N GLU A 55 -2.70 0.20 -0.30
CA GLU A 55 -3.51 1.40 -0.53
C GLU A 55 -2.68 2.67 -0.29
N ASP A 56 -2.18 2.82 0.93
CA ASP A 56 -1.39 3.98 1.36
C ASP A 56 -0.10 3.54 2.05
N PHE A 57 0.98 4.29 1.82
CA PHE A 57 2.26 4.07 2.48
C PHE A 57 2.94 5.39 2.81
N TYR A 58 3.23 5.61 4.09
CA TYR A 58 3.84 6.82 4.58
C TYR A 58 4.91 6.54 5.63
N ILE A 59 6.04 7.23 5.52
CA ILE A 59 7.11 7.26 6.51
C ILE A 59 7.40 8.72 6.86
N MET A 60 7.64 9.02 8.14
CA MET A 60 8.09 10.35 8.60
C MET A 60 9.38 10.76 7.91
N GLU A 61 9.49 12.03 7.52
CA GLU A 61 10.61 12.54 6.73
C GLU A 61 11.99 12.30 7.36
N THR A 62 12.08 12.40 8.69
CA THR A 62 13.30 12.13 9.46
C THR A 62 13.83 10.71 9.30
N TYR A 63 12.97 9.79 8.85
CA TYR A 63 13.27 8.37 8.62
C TYR A 63 13.30 8.00 7.13
N ARG A 64 13.06 8.96 6.22
CA ARG A 64 13.22 8.73 4.79
C ARG A 64 14.71 8.77 4.43
N GLY A 65 15.15 7.86 3.56
CA GLY A 65 16.52 7.89 3.05
C GLY A 65 16.80 9.22 2.34
N LYS A 66 17.94 9.87 2.65
CA LYS A 66 18.38 11.10 1.99
C LYS A 66 18.80 10.81 0.55
N ASN A 67 17.84 10.83 -0.36
CA ASN A 67 18.10 10.75 -1.78
C ASN A 67 17.76 12.11 -2.41
N HIS A 68 18.70 13.04 -2.33
CA HIS A 68 18.72 14.23 -3.19
C HIS A 68 18.97 13.73 -4.62
N ASN A 69 17.93 13.72 -5.45
CA ASN A 69 17.97 13.87 -6.92
C ASN A 69 16.71 13.22 -7.50
N SER A 70 15.71 14.01 -7.90
CA SER A 70 14.68 13.51 -8.84
C SER A 70 14.09 14.66 -9.66
N LEU A 71 14.61 14.83 -10.87
CA LEU A 71 14.01 15.63 -11.95
C LEU A 71 12.95 14.82 -12.72
N ILE A 72 12.22 13.91 -12.05
CA ILE A 72 11.34 12.94 -12.72
C ILE A 72 9.92 13.02 -12.17
N GLN A 73 8.95 12.93 -13.08
CA GLN A 73 7.53 12.90 -12.77
C GLN A 73 7.23 11.68 -11.88
N ASN A 74 6.55 11.92 -10.76
CA ASN A 74 6.14 10.93 -9.75
C ASN A 74 7.29 10.24 -8.97
N PRO A 75 7.88 10.91 -7.95
CA PRO A 75 8.91 10.32 -7.09
C PRO A 75 8.45 9.07 -6.32
N SER A 76 7.14 8.83 -6.20
CA SER A 76 6.55 7.62 -5.62
C SER A 76 6.77 6.39 -6.51
N ILE A 77 6.55 6.49 -7.82
CA ILE A 77 6.69 5.37 -8.76
C ILE A 77 8.15 4.90 -8.77
N GLU A 78 9.09 5.84 -8.90
CA GLU A 78 10.52 5.53 -8.86
C GLU A 78 10.94 4.85 -7.55
N TYR A 79 10.39 5.29 -6.42
CA TYR A 79 10.67 4.69 -5.11
C TYR A 79 10.30 3.20 -5.07
N TYR A 80 9.17 2.81 -5.67
CA TYR A 80 8.72 1.42 -5.72
C TYR A 80 9.49 0.61 -6.76
N VAL A 81 9.72 1.17 -7.96
CA VAL A 81 10.50 0.51 -9.03
C VAL A 81 11.92 0.18 -8.57
N ARG A 82 12.60 1.12 -7.87
CA ARG A 82 13.93 0.87 -7.29
C ARG A 82 13.96 -0.28 -6.27
N ARG A 83 12.81 -0.72 -5.77
CA ARG A 83 12.66 -1.87 -4.85
C ARG A 83 12.15 -3.13 -5.53
N GLY A 84 12.08 -3.13 -6.87
CA GLY A 84 11.68 -4.28 -7.68
C GLY A 84 10.19 -4.33 -8.01
N ALA A 85 9.44 -3.23 -7.86
CA ALA A 85 8.08 -3.15 -8.37
C ALA A 85 8.06 -2.99 -9.90
N SER A 86 7.18 -3.69 -10.58
CA SER A 86 6.89 -3.52 -12.01
C SER A 86 5.72 -2.55 -12.23
N ASP A 87 5.79 -1.72 -13.26
CA ASP A 87 4.69 -0.83 -13.65
C ASP A 87 3.79 -1.50 -14.69
N LEU A 88 2.75 -2.17 -14.17
CA LEU A 88 1.76 -2.88 -14.97
C LEU A 88 0.96 -1.97 -15.92
N SER A 89 0.89 -0.66 -15.66
CA SER A 89 0.21 0.28 -16.57
C SER A 89 0.95 0.36 -17.90
N THR A 90 2.28 0.24 -17.87
CA THR A 90 3.13 0.26 -19.06
C THR A 90 3.32 -1.12 -19.68
N GLU A 91 3.42 -2.16 -18.86
CA GLU A 91 3.70 -3.53 -19.33
C GLU A 91 2.46 -4.20 -19.94
N GLU A 92 1.29 -3.99 -19.33
CA GLU A 92 0.05 -4.69 -19.71
C GLU A 92 -1.05 -3.72 -20.17
N GLY A 93 -0.78 -2.41 -20.16
CA GLY A 93 -1.72 -1.39 -20.65
C GLY A 93 -2.93 -1.19 -19.74
N TRP A 94 -2.83 -1.51 -18.45
CA TRP A 94 -3.93 -1.32 -17.51
C TRP A 94 -4.29 0.16 -17.35
N HIS A 95 -5.59 0.43 -17.35
CA HIS A 95 -6.15 1.74 -17.09
C HIS A 95 -7.11 1.67 -15.89
N LEU A 96 -6.90 2.55 -14.91
CA LEU A 96 -7.79 2.65 -13.77
C LEU A 96 -9.01 3.51 -14.15
N PHE A 97 -10.19 2.88 -14.14
CA PHE A 97 -11.47 3.57 -14.31
C PHE A 97 -12.19 3.70 -12.99
N LYS A 98 -12.83 4.85 -12.77
CA LYS A 98 -13.67 5.12 -11.60
C LYS A 98 -15.02 5.62 -12.07
N PHE A 99 -16.08 4.97 -11.61
CA PHE A 99 -17.44 5.49 -11.73
C PHE A 99 -17.81 6.22 -10.44
N ASP A 100 -18.44 7.38 -10.57
CA ASP A 100 -19.02 8.06 -9.42
C ASP A 100 -20.34 7.42 -8.99
N LYS A 101 -20.80 7.80 -7.80
CA LYS A 101 -22.00 7.24 -7.19
C LYS A 101 -23.24 7.49 -8.05
N GLU A 102 -23.38 8.67 -8.65
CA GLU A 102 -24.56 9.03 -9.45
C GLU A 102 -24.62 8.20 -10.75
N THR A 103 -23.48 8.02 -11.41
CA THR A 103 -23.34 7.19 -12.61
C THR A 103 -23.68 5.73 -12.29
N LEU A 104 -23.19 5.19 -11.17
CA LEU A 104 -23.55 3.85 -10.72
C LEU A 104 -25.05 3.71 -10.44
N LEU A 105 -25.67 4.70 -9.79
CA LEU A 105 -27.10 4.69 -9.51
C LEU A 105 -27.92 4.72 -10.79
N ARG A 106 -27.50 5.51 -11.80
CA ARG A 106 -28.16 5.54 -13.10
C ARG A 106 -28.12 4.18 -13.81
N MET A 107 -26.96 3.53 -13.82
CA MET A 107 -26.80 2.20 -14.43
C MET A 107 -27.60 1.11 -13.70
N ALA A 108 -27.85 1.27 -12.39
CA ALA A 108 -28.65 0.32 -11.62
C ALA A 108 -30.16 0.47 -11.86
N THR A 109 -30.61 1.60 -12.42
CA THR A 109 -32.03 1.88 -12.70
C THR A 109 -32.44 1.64 -14.16
N GLU A 110 -31.49 1.26 -15.02
CA GLU A 110 -31.75 0.76 -16.38
C GLU A 110 -32.16 -0.72 -16.37
#